data_AF-A0A1B8UKN5-F1
#
_entry.id   AF-A0A1B8UKN5-F1
#
_cell.length_a   1.000
_cell.length_b   1.000
_cell.length_c   1.000
_cell.angle_alpha   90.00
_cell.angle_beta   90.00
_cell.angle_gamma   90.00
#
_symmetry.space_group_name_H-M   'P 1'
#
loop_
_entity.id
_entity.type
_entity.pdbx_description
1 polymer ?
#
loop_
_entity_poly.entity_id
_entity_poly.type
_entity_poly.pdbx_seq_one_letter_code
_entity_poly.pdbx_strand_id
1 'polypeptide(L)'
;MKSIVVLVLSGLLAFTITGCSGSNESNPSTQELEKKIAALEKENTELKEKLKADGETAKEQSEPADKADKAPEAANQTIEVNKAKTIDGFAELTITGAKFANKIVPSKPDSFYTYYEVKDTANTYFDVVIKVKSLLTTGKGSNEFVSVKVVYDDKYEYDPFTTIEKNGGSDFTYTNITEIEPLKTGTLHYIAEVPAGVAKDKKPIKVIISCNGEEYTYTYR
;
A
#
# COMPACT_ATOMS: atom_id res chain seq x y z
N MET A 1 -37.88 -17.63 -12.50
CA MET A 1 -38.53 -17.04 -13.70
C MET A 1 -39.18 -15.72 -13.32
N LYS A 2 -38.63 -14.61 -13.83
CA LYS A 2 -39.33 -13.40 -14.33
C LYS A 2 -38.27 -12.33 -14.57
N SER A 3 -37.79 -12.30 -15.82
CA SER A 3 -36.88 -11.31 -16.36
C SER A 3 -37.58 -9.96 -16.44
N ILE A 4 -36.90 -8.89 -16.04
CA ILE A 4 -37.29 -7.51 -16.35
C ILE A 4 -36.29 -6.99 -17.39
N VAL A 5 -36.81 -6.76 -18.58
CA VAL A 5 -36.17 -6.12 -19.72
C VAL A 5 -36.28 -4.60 -19.52
N VAL A 6 -35.17 -3.88 -19.57
CA VAL A 6 -35.15 -2.41 -19.61
C VAL A 6 -34.87 -1.98 -21.05
N LEU A 7 -35.84 -1.27 -21.63
CA LEU A 7 -35.83 -0.69 -22.96
C LEU A 7 -34.96 0.58 -22.98
N VAL A 8 -34.00 0.62 -23.90
CA VAL A 8 -33.19 1.79 -24.24
C VAL A 8 -33.97 2.63 -25.25
N LEU A 9 -34.21 3.91 -24.95
CA LEU A 9 -34.77 4.87 -25.90
C LEU A 9 -33.75 5.98 -26.17
N SER A 10 -33.29 6.01 -27.42
CA SER A 10 -32.41 6.99 -28.04
C SER A 10 -33.09 8.35 -28.17
N GLY A 11 -32.38 9.43 -27.83
CA GLY A 11 -32.79 10.81 -28.03
C GLY A 11 -31.62 11.66 -28.52
N LEU A 12 -31.45 11.71 -29.83
CA LEU A 12 -30.53 12.57 -30.57
C LEU A 12 -31.01 14.04 -30.43
N LEU A 13 -30.17 14.94 -29.94
CA LEU A 13 -30.45 16.38 -29.98
C LEU A 13 -29.24 17.12 -30.59
N ALA A 14 -29.37 17.45 -31.88
CA ALA A 14 -28.45 18.33 -32.59
C ALA A 14 -28.88 19.78 -32.35
N PHE A 15 -27.96 20.61 -31.83
CA PHE A 15 -28.09 22.07 -31.87
C PHE A 15 -26.98 22.65 -32.74
N THR A 16 -27.39 23.17 -33.89
CA THR A 16 -26.60 24.02 -34.78
C THR A 16 -26.66 25.46 -34.28
N ILE A 17 -25.51 26.13 -34.13
CA ILE A 17 -25.46 27.59 -34.26
C ILE A 17 -24.14 28.00 -34.93
N THR A 18 -24.28 28.70 -36.04
CA THR A 18 -23.22 29.36 -36.81
C THR A 18 -23.05 30.80 -36.28
N GLY A 19 -21.82 31.31 -36.17
CA GLY A 19 -21.58 32.75 -36.35
C GLY A 19 -20.56 33.45 -35.43
N CYS A 20 -19.34 33.57 -35.96
CA CYS A 20 -18.43 34.73 -35.98
C CYS A 20 -17.61 35.21 -34.76
N SER A 21 -16.32 35.37 -35.10
CA SER A 21 -15.35 36.42 -34.69
C SER A 21 -14.83 36.44 -33.25
N GLY A 22 -13.61 35.90 -33.09
CA GLY A 22 -12.73 36.15 -31.96
C GLY A 22 -11.29 35.91 -32.38
N SER A 23 -10.47 36.95 -32.31
CA SER A 23 -9.06 37.04 -32.68
C SER A 23 -8.20 35.88 -32.14
N ASN A 24 -7.39 35.33 -33.05
CA ASN A 24 -6.38 34.30 -32.81
C ASN A 24 -5.22 34.87 -31.97
N GLU A 25 -5.24 34.68 -30.66
CA GLU A 25 -4.06 34.67 -29.81
C GLU A 25 -3.85 33.25 -29.28
N SER A 26 -3.06 32.46 -30.00
CA SER A 26 -2.59 31.18 -29.52
C SER A 26 -1.57 31.40 -28.40
N ASN A 27 -1.94 31.02 -27.18
CA ASN A 27 -1.07 31.06 -26.01
C ASN A 27 0.18 30.19 -26.26
N PRO A 28 1.42 30.70 -26.11
CA PRO A 28 2.65 29.97 -26.46
C PRO A 28 2.82 28.63 -25.72
N SER A 29 2.19 28.48 -24.54
CA SER A 29 2.20 27.24 -23.77
C SER A 29 1.43 26.10 -24.44
N THR A 30 0.35 26.39 -25.17
CA THR A 30 -0.49 25.35 -25.81
C THR A 30 0.24 24.71 -26.99
N GLN A 31 0.97 25.50 -27.78
CA GLN A 31 1.76 25.00 -28.92
C GLN A 31 2.96 24.14 -28.46
N GLU A 32 3.57 24.46 -27.32
CA GLU A 32 4.66 23.64 -26.76
C GLU A 32 4.14 22.29 -26.23
N LEU A 33 2.93 22.27 -25.65
CA LEU A 33 2.29 21.05 -25.19
C LEU A 33 1.90 20.13 -26.36
N GLU A 34 1.34 20.69 -27.42
CA GLU A 34 1.01 19.94 -28.65
C GLU A 34 2.26 19.32 -29.30
N LYS A 35 3.38 20.06 -29.34
CA LYS A 35 4.66 19.52 -29.83
C LYS A 35 5.18 18.37 -28.98
N LYS A 36 5.04 18.44 -27.65
CA LYS A 36 5.45 17.36 -26.74
C LYS A 36 4.57 16.12 -26.88
N ILE A 37 3.27 16.29 -27.05
CA ILE A 37 2.34 15.16 -27.26
C ILE A 37 2.68 14.43 -28.57
N ALA A 38 2.88 15.18 -29.67
CA ALA A 38 3.26 14.58 -30.94
C ALA A 38 4.61 13.83 -30.90
N ALA A 39 5.58 14.34 -30.13
CA ALA A 39 6.86 13.67 -29.93
C ALA A 39 6.72 12.35 -29.14
N LEU A 40 5.92 12.35 -28.07
CA LEU A 40 5.66 11.16 -27.25
C LEU A 40 4.86 10.09 -28.00
N GLU A 41 3.91 10.49 -28.84
CA GLU A 41 3.15 9.54 -29.68
C GLU A 41 4.04 8.86 -30.73
N LYS A 42 4.99 9.61 -31.30
CA LYS A 42 5.98 9.08 -32.23
C LYS A 42 6.91 8.07 -31.54
N GLU A 43 7.46 8.43 -30.37
CA GLU A 43 8.32 7.56 -29.58
C GLU A 43 7.60 6.26 -29.17
N ASN A 44 6.34 6.36 -28.74
CA ASN A 44 5.52 5.19 -28.40
C ASN A 44 5.23 4.28 -29.60
N THR A 45 5.13 4.85 -30.81
CA THR A 45 4.94 4.07 -32.04
C THR A 45 6.22 3.32 -32.39
N GLU A 46 7.38 3.99 -32.31
CA GLU A 46 8.68 3.38 -32.56
C GLU A 46 9.03 2.29 -31.53
N LEU A 47 8.68 2.48 -30.25
CA LEU A 47 8.87 1.46 -29.20
C LEU A 47 7.95 0.25 -29.41
N LYS A 48 6.70 0.46 -29.84
CA LYS A 48 5.78 -0.64 -30.19
C LYS A 48 6.23 -1.43 -31.41
N GLU A 49 6.89 -0.79 -32.37
CA GLU A 49 7.48 -1.48 -33.51
C GLU A 49 8.73 -2.28 -33.11
N LYS A 50 9.58 -1.75 -32.21
CA LYS A 50 10.72 -2.48 -31.64
C LYS A 50 10.30 -3.72 -30.84
N LEU A 51 9.20 -3.64 -30.10
CA LEU A 51 8.65 -4.79 -29.35
C LEU A 51 8.04 -5.88 -30.26
N LYS A 52 7.73 -5.57 -31.52
CA LYS A 52 7.21 -6.54 -32.50
C LYS A 52 8.31 -7.21 -33.32
N ALA A 53 9.54 -6.71 -33.30
CA ALA A 53 10.66 -7.24 -34.08
C ALA A 53 11.42 -8.40 -33.37
N ASP A 54 11.20 -8.62 -32.07
CA ASP A 54 11.92 -9.63 -31.27
C ASP A 54 11.09 -10.88 -30.92
N GLY A 55 9.98 -11.12 -31.63
CA GLY A 55 9.07 -12.20 -31.28
C GLY A 55 8.35 -12.85 -32.45
N GLU A 56 9.07 -13.58 -33.31
CA GLU A 56 8.47 -14.76 -33.97
C GLU A 56 9.51 -15.73 -34.56
N THR A 57 9.58 -16.94 -34.01
CA THR A 57 9.62 -18.15 -34.83
C THR A 57 8.72 -19.21 -34.19
N ALA A 58 7.64 -19.50 -34.91
CA ALA A 58 6.59 -20.53 -34.80
C ALA A 58 7.11 -21.99 -34.56
N LYS A 59 6.38 -23.04 -34.11
CA LYS A 59 4.93 -23.36 -33.98
C LYS A 59 4.72 -24.70 -33.21
N GLU A 60 3.57 -24.87 -32.53
CA GLU A 60 2.67 -26.06 -32.31
C GLU A 60 3.27 -27.49 -32.04
N GLN A 61 2.83 -28.39 -31.14
CA GLN A 61 1.60 -28.61 -30.34
C GLN A 61 1.79 -29.84 -29.40
N SER A 62 1.31 -29.82 -28.13
CA SER A 62 0.72 -30.95 -27.33
C SER A 62 0.73 -30.67 -25.81
N GLU A 63 -0.44 -30.79 -25.15
CA GLU A 63 -0.66 -30.80 -23.68
C GLU A 63 -0.16 -32.12 -23.03
N PRO A 64 -0.15 -32.30 -21.68
CA PRO A 64 -0.17 -31.34 -20.56
C PRO A 64 0.94 -31.65 -19.50
N ALA A 65 1.48 -30.65 -18.80
CA ALA A 65 2.23 -30.90 -17.56
C ALA A 65 2.30 -29.65 -16.67
N ASP A 66 1.52 -29.71 -15.59
CA ASP A 66 1.83 -29.23 -14.25
C ASP A 66 3.22 -28.56 -14.09
N LYS A 67 3.20 -27.24 -13.84
CA LYS A 67 4.19 -26.51 -13.05
C LYS A 67 3.63 -25.14 -12.70
N ALA A 68 3.21 -25.04 -11.45
CA ALA A 68 3.06 -23.77 -10.77
C ALA A 68 4.34 -22.93 -10.94
N ASP A 69 4.22 -21.74 -11.51
CA ASP A 69 5.22 -20.69 -11.36
C ASP A 69 5.24 -20.29 -9.89
N LYS A 70 6.13 -20.94 -9.12
CA LYS A 70 6.62 -20.36 -7.88
C LYS A 70 7.45 -19.13 -8.26
N ALA A 71 6.86 -17.96 -8.07
CA ALA A 71 7.60 -16.73 -7.83
C ALA A 71 8.73 -17.03 -6.82
N PRO A 72 9.93 -16.45 -6.99
CA PRO A 72 11.08 -16.78 -6.17
C PRO A 72 10.74 -16.46 -4.72
N GLU A 73 10.73 -17.51 -3.89
CA GLU A 73 10.50 -17.44 -2.46
C GLU A 73 11.65 -16.62 -1.87
N ALA A 74 11.39 -15.33 -1.60
CA ALA A 74 12.31 -14.46 -0.90
C ALA A 74 12.70 -15.16 0.41
N ALA A 75 14.00 -15.19 0.72
CA ALA A 75 14.50 -15.79 1.94
C ALA A 75 13.89 -15.06 3.14
N ASN A 76 12.79 -15.60 3.67
CA ASN A 76 11.99 -14.98 4.73
C ASN A 76 12.78 -15.02 6.03
N GLN A 77 13.39 -13.89 6.40
CA GLN A 77 14.13 -13.77 7.65
C GLN A 77 13.14 -13.67 8.81
N THR A 78 13.23 -14.53 9.82
CA THR A 78 12.38 -14.39 11.02
C THR A 78 12.87 -13.23 11.89
N ILE A 79 11.94 -12.45 12.44
CA ILE A 79 12.24 -11.40 13.42
C ILE A 79 11.62 -11.74 14.78
N GLU A 80 12.43 -11.62 15.83
CA GLU A 80 12.04 -11.92 17.21
C GLU A 80 11.35 -10.71 17.87
N VAL A 81 10.25 -10.96 18.57
CA VAL A 81 9.53 -9.92 19.33
C VAL A 81 10.41 -9.40 20.48
N ASN A 82 10.37 -8.09 20.72
CA ASN A 82 11.13 -7.38 21.75
C ASN A 82 12.66 -7.42 21.59
N LYS A 83 13.18 -7.87 20.45
CA LYS A 83 14.60 -7.82 20.11
C LYS A 83 14.83 -6.80 19.00
N ALA A 84 15.82 -5.93 19.20
CA ALA A 84 16.20 -4.98 18.19
C ALA A 84 16.86 -5.69 17.00
N LYS A 85 16.39 -5.39 15.80
CA LYS A 85 17.02 -5.77 14.53
C LYS A 85 17.57 -4.51 13.89
N THR A 86 18.89 -4.44 13.79
CA THR A 86 19.59 -3.35 13.09
C THR A 86 19.61 -3.61 11.60
N ILE A 87 19.28 -2.58 10.84
CA ILE A 87 19.42 -2.48 9.39
C ILE A 87 20.43 -1.37 9.15
N ASP A 88 21.63 -1.77 8.76
CA ASP A 88 22.82 -0.91 8.79
C ASP A 88 22.60 0.38 8.00
N GLY A 89 22.94 1.50 8.64
CA GLY A 89 22.80 2.84 8.06
C GLY A 89 21.36 3.33 7.86
N PHE A 90 20.35 2.57 8.26
CA PHE A 90 18.94 2.92 8.03
C PHE A 90 18.15 3.05 9.34
N ALA A 91 17.93 1.94 10.06
CA ALA A 91 17.09 1.93 11.25
C ALA A 91 17.39 0.74 12.19
N GLU A 92 16.96 0.86 13.45
CA GLU A 92 16.75 -0.29 14.33
C GLU A 92 15.25 -0.53 14.50
N LEU A 93 14.80 -1.74 14.16
CA LEU A 93 13.41 -2.17 14.29
C LEU A 93 13.22 -2.98 15.56
N THR A 94 12.11 -2.80 16.26
CA THR A 94 11.69 -3.68 17.36
C THR A 94 10.19 -3.89 17.29
N ILE A 95 9.75 -5.10 16.94
CA ILE A 95 8.34 -5.48 17.07
C ILE A 95 8.05 -5.67 18.55
N THR A 96 7.16 -4.86 19.11
CA THR A 96 6.76 -5.02 20.51
C THR A 96 5.66 -6.06 20.67
N GLY A 97 4.94 -6.37 19.59
CA GLY A 97 3.93 -7.41 19.52
C GLY A 97 2.80 -7.06 18.58
N ALA A 98 1.76 -7.90 18.60
CA ALA A 98 0.50 -7.61 17.95
C ALA A 98 -0.68 -8.03 18.84
N LYS A 99 -1.85 -7.44 18.62
CA LYS A 99 -3.07 -7.75 19.39
C LYS A 99 -4.33 -7.54 18.57
N PHE A 100 -5.39 -8.25 18.96
CA PHE A 100 -6.74 -7.93 18.51
C PHE A 100 -7.42 -6.97 19.48
N ALA A 101 -8.11 -5.95 18.94
CA ALA A 101 -8.94 -5.06 19.74
C ALA A 101 -9.96 -4.32 18.86
N ASN A 102 -11.12 -3.98 19.43
CA ASN A 102 -12.10 -3.14 18.72
C ASN A 102 -11.78 -1.65 18.80
N LYS A 103 -10.93 -1.26 19.77
CA LYS A 103 -10.47 0.11 19.97
C LYS A 103 -8.95 0.11 20.15
N ILE A 104 -8.24 0.82 19.28
CA ILE A 104 -6.80 1.06 19.38
C ILE A 104 -6.58 2.45 19.98
N VAL A 105 -5.84 2.48 21.08
CA VAL A 105 -5.50 3.70 21.83
C VAL A 105 -3.98 3.83 21.94
N PRO A 106 -3.45 5.05 22.09
CA PRO A 106 -2.04 5.28 22.37
C PRO A 106 -1.59 4.54 23.63
N SER A 107 -0.28 4.31 23.78
CA SER A 107 0.28 3.55 24.91
C SER A 107 0.14 4.24 26.27
N LYS A 108 0.02 5.57 26.30
CA LYS A 108 -0.08 6.40 27.52
C LYS A 108 -1.07 7.55 27.33
N PRO A 109 -2.35 7.26 27.01
CA PRO A 109 -3.30 8.28 26.54
C PRO A 109 -3.51 9.37 27.60
N ASP A 110 -3.57 10.63 27.16
CA ASP A 110 -3.95 11.75 28.03
C ASP A 110 -5.49 11.82 28.20
N SER A 111 -6.00 12.88 28.84
CA SER A 111 -7.43 13.12 29.03
C SER A 111 -8.18 13.29 27.70
N PHE A 112 -7.51 13.88 26.70
CA PHE A 112 -8.00 14.02 25.32
C PHE A 112 -6.99 13.39 24.37
N TYR A 113 -7.42 12.40 23.59
CA TYR A 113 -6.57 11.66 22.67
C TYR A 113 -7.35 11.14 21.46
N THR A 114 -6.61 10.93 20.38
CA THR A 114 -7.08 10.29 19.15
C THR A 114 -7.04 8.78 19.31
N TYR A 115 -8.05 8.09 18.80
CA TYR A 115 -8.13 6.63 18.80
C TYR A 115 -8.77 6.13 17.51
N TYR A 116 -8.62 4.84 17.26
CA TYR A 116 -9.31 4.15 16.17
C TYR A 116 -10.27 3.13 16.76
N GLU A 117 -11.52 3.16 16.34
CA GLU A 117 -12.55 2.23 16.77
C GLU A 117 -13.23 1.61 15.55
N VAL A 118 -13.50 0.32 15.62
CA VAL A 118 -14.15 -0.41 14.54
C VAL A 118 -15.59 0.07 14.41
N LYS A 119 -16.02 0.35 13.18
CA LYS A 119 -17.39 0.83 12.90
C LYS A 119 -18.37 -0.32 12.68
N ASP A 120 -17.91 -1.42 12.08
CA ASP A 120 -18.70 -2.62 11.85
C ASP A 120 -18.37 -3.72 12.86
N THR A 121 -19.32 -4.09 13.71
CA THR A 121 -19.11 -5.10 14.76
C THR A 121 -18.89 -6.52 14.23
N ALA A 122 -19.07 -6.75 12.93
CA ALA A 122 -18.62 -7.97 12.27
C ALA A 122 -17.08 -8.06 12.16
N ASN A 123 -16.38 -6.96 12.40
CA ASN A 123 -14.93 -6.83 12.30
C ASN A 123 -14.25 -6.56 13.66
N THR A 124 -12.93 -6.65 13.66
CA THR A 124 -12.04 -6.25 14.75
C THR A 124 -10.74 -5.68 14.15
N TYR A 125 -9.95 -4.94 14.90
CA TYR A 125 -8.61 -4.57 14.45
C TYR A 125 -7.58 -5.60 14.90
N PHE A 126 -6.63 -5.88 14.02
CA PHE A 126 -5.34 -6.50 14.34
C PHE A 126 -4.26 -5.41 14.27
N ASP A 127 -3.71 -5.05 15.43
CA ASP A 127 -2.74 -3.97 15.60
C ASP A 127 -1.35 -4.55 15.81
N VAL A 128 -0.43 -4.29 14.89
CA VAL A 128 0.99 -4.63 15.00
C VAL A 128 1.76 -3.38 15.39
N VAL A 129 2.53 -3.46 16.47
CA VAL A 129 3.28 -2.32 17.00
C VAL A 129 4.77 -2.51 16.77
N ILE A 130 5.38 -1.55 16.08
CA ILE A 130 6.79 -1.55 15.69
C ILE A 130 7.43 -0.25 16.16
N LYS A 131 8.49 -0.36 16.96
CA LYS A 131 9.38 0.75 17.25
C LYS A 131 10.44 0.86 16.17
N VAL A 132 10.62 2.07 15.64
CA VAL A 132 11.61 2.39 14.61
C VAL A 132 12.52 3.46 15.16
N LYS A 133 13.79 3.13 15.39
CA LYS A 133 14.83 4.12 15.69
C LYS A 133 15.57 4.48 14.41
N SER A 134 15.56 5.74 14.03
CA SER A 134 16.29 6.23 12.85
C SER A 134 17.79 6.19 13.10
N LEU A 135 18.55 5.59 12.16
CA LEU A 135 20.01 5.67 12.13
C LEU A 135 20.51 6.68 11.08
N LEU A 136 19.58 7.39 10.43
CA LEU A 136 19.88 8.40 9.41
C LEU A 136 20.42 9.69 10.04
N THR A 137 21.11 10.49 9.23
CA THR A 137 21.64 11.80 9.63
C THR A 137 20.64 12.94 9.45
N THR A 138 19.51 12.69 8.79
CA THR A 138 18.41 13.64 8.59
C THR A 138 17.08 13.01 8.98
N GLY A 139 16.07 13.86 9.24
CA GLY A 139 14.69 13.41 9.38
C GLY A 139 14.21 12.67 8.13
N LYS A 140 13.32 11.71 8.34
CA LYS A 140 12.65 10.94 7.28
C LYS A 140 11.20 10.70 7.66
N GLY A 141 10.30 10.71 6.68
CA GLY A 141 8.88 10.47 6.90
C GLY A 141 8.65 9.14 7.59
N SER A 142 7.81 9.12 8.63
CA SER A 142 7.60 7.92 9.45
C SER A 142 7.05 6.75 8.63
N ASN A 143 6.23 7.04 7.62
CA ASN A 143 5.66 6.05 6.70
C ASN A 143 6.69 5.49 5.68
N GLU A 144 7.90 6.04 5.61
CA GLU A 144 8.91 5.63 4.64
C GLU A 144 9.92 4.62 5.20
N PHE A 145 9.83 4.28 6.49
CA PHE A 145 10.75 3.33 7.11
C PHE A 145 10.34 1.88 6.90
N VAL A 146 9.07 1.57 7.10
CA VAL A 146 8.57 0.20 7.16
C VAL A 146 7.23 0.09 6.45
N SER A 147 7.06 -0.98 5.69
CA SER A 147 5.76 -1.42 5.17
C SER A 147 5.40 -2.75 5.81
N VAL A 148 4.10 -2.99 6.04
CA VAL A 148 3.60 -4.19 6.70
C VAL A 148 2.47 -4.79 5.89
N LYS A 149 2.45 -6.12 5.78
CA LYS A 149 1.34 -6.92 5.28
C LYS A 149 0.98 -7.98 6.31
N VAL A 150 -0.31 -8.20 6.54
CA VAL A 150 -0.81 -9.26 7.43
C VAL A 150 -1.37 -10.39 6.58
N VAL A 151 -0.90 -11.61 6.81
CA VAL A 151 -1.32 -12.82 6.09
C VAL A 151 -1.97 -13.79 7.08
N TYR A 152 -3.27 -14.03 6.89
CA TYR A 152 -4.06 -14.98 7.67
C TYR A 152 -4.29 -16.27 6.88
N ASP A 153 -4.15 -17.42 7.56
CA ASP A 153 -4.36 -18.75 6.99
C ASP A 153 -3.54 -19.00 5.70
N ASP A 154 -2.34 -18.41 5.66
CA ASP A 154 -1.40 -18.46 4.53
C ASP A 154 -1.99 -18.03 3.17
N LYS A 155 -3.11 -17.30 3.17
CA LYS A 155 -3.88 -17.02 1.95
C LYS A 155 -4.49 -15.63 1.91
N TYR A 156 -5.04 -15.17 3.03
CA TYR A 156 -5.81 -13.93 3.06
C TYR A 156 -4.92 -12.79 3.50
N GLU A 157 -4.68 -11.86 2.58
CA GLU A 157 -3.83 -10.70 2.81
C GLU A 157 -4.66 -9.49 3.25
N TYR A 158 -4.13 -8.75 4.21
CA TYR A 158 -4.68 -7.49 4.68
C TYR A 158 -3.58 -6.44 4.71
N ASP A 159 -3.86 -5.28 4.14
CA ASP A 159 -2.98 -4.12 4.13
C ASP A 159 -3.37 -3.18 5.29
N PRO A 160 -2.55 -3.09 6.35
CA PRO A 160 -2.84 -2.21 7.47
C PRO A 160 -2.66 -0.74 7.08
N PHE A 161 -3.50 0.14 7.63
CA PHE A 161 -3.17 1.56 7.66
C PHE A 161 -2.21 1.85 8.82
N THR A 162 -1.51 3.00 8.75
CA THR A 162 -0.46 3.33 9.72
C THR A 162 -0.75 4.61 10.49
N THR A 163 -0.35 4.60 11.75
CA THR A 163 -0.36 5.77 12.63
C THR A 163 0.87 5.75 13.53
N ILE A 164 1.25 6.89 14.08
CA ILE A 164 2.42 7.02 14.97
C ILE A 164 2.02 7.70 16.28
N GLU A 165 2.56 7.21 17.38
CA GLU A 165 2.43 7.88 18.66
C GLU A 165 3.24 9.18 18.70
N LYS A 166 2.62 10.26 19.18
CA LYS A 166 3.31 11.52 19.50
C LYS A 166 3.35 11.75 21.02
N ASN A 167 4.15 12.74 21.44
CA ASN A 167 4.24 13.18 22.84
C ASN A 167 4.52 12.03 23.82
N GLY A 168 5.34 11.05 23.41
CA GLY A 168 5.73 9.93 24.26
C GLY A 168 4.64 8.89 24.50
N GLY A 169 3.64 8.81 23.61
CA GLY A 169 2.54 7.84 23.68
C GLY A 169 1.21 8.41 24.11
N SER A 170 1.07 9.74 24.19
CA SER A 170 -0.15 10.36 24.75
C SER A 170 -1.28 10.54 23.75
N ASP A 171 -0.96 10.51 22.46
CA ASP A 171 -1.89 10.75 21.37
C ASP A 171 -1.34 10.10 20.08
N PHE A 172 -2.19 9.94 19.08
CA PHE A 172 -1.80 9.52 17.74
C PHE A 172 -1.68 10.72 16.80
N THR A 173 -0.92 10.53 15.72
CA THR A 173 -0.88 11.43 14.57
C THR A 173 -0.57 10.67 13.30
N TYR A 174 -0.71 11.34 12.14
CA TYR A 174 -0.52 10.70 10.85
C TYR A 174 0.97 10.55 10.50
N THR A 175 1.32 9.38 9.99
CA THR A 175 2.71 9.03 9.60
C THR A 175 3.21 9.81 8.39
N ASN A 176 2.32 10.24 7.50
CA ASN A 176 2.64 10.97 6.27
C ASN A 176 3.01 12.45 6.47
N ILE A 177 2.80 12.99 7.68
CA ILE A 177 3.15 14.38 8.04
C ILE A 177 4.09 14.43 9.25
N THR A 178 4.59 13.28 9.69
CA THR A 178 5.44 13.16 10.88
C THR A 178 6.75 12.53 10.50
N GLU A 179 7.87 13.16 10.85
CA GLU A 179 9.20 12.61 10.63
C GLU A 179 9.75 11.92 11.88
N ILE A 180 10.59 10.90 11.69
CA ILE A 180 11.44 10.34 12.74
C ILE A 180 12.82 10.98 12.59
N GLU A 181 13.14 11.89 13.50
CA GLU A 181 14.42 12.60 13.55
C GLU A 181 15.61 11.66 13.78
N PRO A 182 16.84 12.08 13.42
CA PRO A 182 18.06 11.32 13.66
C PRO A 182 18.17 10.79 15.10
N LEU A 183 18.45 9.49 15.23
CA LEU A 183 18.63 8.79 16.50
C LEU A 183 17.39 8.79 17.43
N LYS A 184 16.25 9.32 16.98
CA LYS A 184 14.96 9.24 17.70
C LYS A 184 14.22 7.97 17.33
N THR A 185 13.28 7.60 18.20
CA THR A 185 12.42 6.43 18.03
C THR A 185 10.97 6.86 17.85
N GLY A 186 10.34 6.39 16.78
CA GLY A 186 8.89 6.43 16.62
C GLY A 186 8.26 5.09 17.03
N THR A 187 7.09 5.14 17.69
CA THR A 187 6.23 3.96 17.91
C THR A 187 5.13 3.96 16.87
N LEU A 188 5.20 3.07 15.89
CA LEU A 188 4.23 2.97 14.81
C LEU A 188 3.26 1.82 15.09
N HIS A 189 2.00 2.07 14.75
CA HIS A 189 0.93 1.09 14.74
C HIS A 189 0.51 0.82 13.30
N TYR A 190 0.46 -0.46 12.94
CA TYR A 190 -0.03 -0.97 11.66
C TYR A 190 -1.32 -1.71 11.95
N ILE A 191 -2.45 -1.10 11.58
CA ILE A 191 -3.78 -1.50 12.01
C ILE A 191 -4.55 -2.06 10.81
N ALA A 192 -4.81 -3.37 10.82
CA ALA A 192 -5.64 -4.04 9.82
C ALA A 192 -7.04 -4.30 10.38
N GLU A 193 -8.09 -3.92 9.63
CA GLU A 193 -9.45 -4.34 9.92
C GLU A 193 -9.70 -5.73 9.34
N VAL A 194 -10.05 -6.70 10.18
CA VAL A 194 -10.26 -8.10 9.80
C VAL A 194 -11.59 -8.61 10.35
N PRO A 195 -12.20 -9.66 9.74
CA PRO A 195 -13.41 -10.27 10.28
C PRO A 195 -13.21 -10.73 11.73
N ALA A 196 -14.19 -10.52 12.61
CA ALA A 196 -14.09 -10.87 14.03
C ALA A 196 -13.87 -12.38 14.28
N GLY A 197 -14.18 -13.23 13.30
CA GLY A 197 -13.87 -14.67 13.32
C GLY A 197 -12.37 -14.94 13.34
N VAL A 198 -11.56 -14.11 12.68
CA VAL A 198 -10.09 -14.22 12.63
C VAL A 198 -9.50 -14.18 14.04
N ALA A 199 -10.00 -13.33 14.94
CA ALA A 199 -9.50 -13.28 16.31
C ALA A 199 -9.76 -14.57 17.11
N LYS A 200 -10.82 -15.33 16.76
CA LYS A 200 -11.34 -16.45 17.55
C LYS A 200 -10.81 -17.81 17.10
N ASP A 201 -10.49 -17.96 15.82
CA ASP A 201 -9.89 -19.20 15.35
C ASP A 201 -8.42 -19.33 15.81
N LYS A 202 -7.79 -20.46 15.45
CA LYS A 202 -6.38 -20.75 15.76
C LYS A 202 -5.54 -20.88 14.48
N LYS A 203 -6.01 -20.32 13.37
CA LYS A 203 -5.30 -20.40 12.10
C LYS A 203 -4.07 -19.46 12.14
N PRO A 204 -3.03 -19.77 11.35
CA PRO A 204 -1.79 -19.03 11.41
C PRO A 204 -1.99 -17.57 10.98
N ILE A 205 -1.23 -16.68 11.61
CA ILE A 205 -1.14 -15.27 11.23
C ILE A 205 0.33 -14.89 11.16
N LYS A 206 0.76 -14.50 9.96
CA LYS A 206 2.10 -13.99 9.68
C LYS A 206 2.02 -12.51 9.38
N VAL A 207 3.00 -11.77 9.86
CA VAL A 207 3.19 -10.36 9.56
C VAL A 207 4.47 -10.24 8.76
N ILE A 208 4.34 -9.79 7.51
CA ILE A 208 5.46 -9.53 6.61
C ILE A 208 5.84 -8.06 6.77
N ILE A 209 7.10 -7.81 7.09
CA ILE A 209 7.64 -6.50 7.42
C ILE A 209 8.75 -6.20 6.42
N SER A 210 8.53 -5.23 5.55
CA SER A 210 9.53 -4.80 4.56
C SER A 210 10.20 -3.53 5.03
N CYS A 211 11.52 -3.50 5.04
CA CYS A 211 12.31 -2.35 5.47
C CYS A 211 13.61 -2.27 4.66
N ASN A 212 13.82 -1.14 3.97
CA ASN A 212 15.02 -0.89 3.16
C ASN A 212 15.40 -2.02 2.17
N GLY A 213 14.40 -2.61 1.52
CA GLY A 213 14.59 -3.70 0.55
C GLY A 213 14.77 -5.10 1.18
N GLU A 214 14.78 -5.21 2.50
CA GLU A 214 14.79 -6.47 3.23
C GLU A 214 13.39 -6.84 3.72
N GLU A 215 13.10 -8.14 3.78
CA GLU A 215 11.81 -8.67 4.24
C GLU A 215 11.98 -9.58 5.45
N TYR A 216 11.12 -9.36 6.44
CA TYR A 216 11.10 -10.07 7.70
C TYR A 216 9.71 -10.64 7.99
N THR A 217 9.67 -11.85 8.54
CA THR A 217 8.42 -12.47 9.00
C THR A 217 8.38 -12.49 10.53
N TYR A 218 7.31 -11.93 11.08
CA TYR A 218 6.87 -12.16 12.46
C TYR A 218 5.67 -13.10 12.45
N THR A 219 5.81 -14.29 13.04
CA THR A 219 4.70 -15.23 13.25
C THR A 219 3.99 -14.90 14.56
N TYR A 220 2.74 -14.44 14.47
CA TYR A 220 1.91 -14.15 15.65
C TYR A 220 1.39 -15.45 16.27
N ARG A 221 0.91 -16.38 15.44
CA ARG A 221 0.51 -17.75 15.79
C ARG A 221 0.45 -18.63 14.54
#